data_AF-A0A2E9C8E7-F1
#
_entry.id   AF-A0A2E9C8E7-F1
#
_cell.length_a   1.000
_cell.length_b   1.000
_cell.length_c   1.000
_cell.angle_alpha   90.00
_cell.angle_beta   90.00
_cell.angle_gamma   90.00
#
_symmetry.space_group_name_H-M   'P 1'
#
loop_
_entity.id
_entity.type
_entity.pdbx_description
1 polymer ?
#
loop_
_entity_poly.entity_id
_entity_poly.type
_entity_poly.pdbx_seq_one_letter_code
_entity_poly.pdbx_strand_id
1 'polypeptide(L)'
;MNQSHYSIKLDTEIKFLKGVGPQRANILNQNNIYTIEDIIRYYPRKYLDRTNTKKISELIVGEKIVVLATVKSFGLKNTRKGKYFHLLVDDKSGTINCLWFHGISWIIEKFKVGDNIALFGKIEFNKGF
;
A
#
# COMPACT_ATOMS: atom_id res chain seq x y z
N MET A 1 10.75 -6.07 -35.37
CA MET A 1 11.40 -6.06 -34.04
C MET A 1 11.94 -4.65 -33.80
N ASN A 2 11.17 -3.77 -33.13
CA ASN A 2 11.66 -2.43 -32.80
C ASN A 2 12.50 -2.51 -31.53
N GLN A 3 13.82 -2.56 -31.69
CA GLN A 3 14.75 -2.24 -30.60
C GLN A 3 14.77 -0.72 -30.44
N SER A 4 13.91 -0.21 -29.55
CA SER A 4 14.00 1.18 -29.10
C SER A 4 15.29 1.33 -28.28
N HIS A 5 16.38 1.75 -28.91
CA HIS A 5 17.59 2.14 -28.20
C HIS A 5 17.31 3.42 -27.39
N TYR A 6 16.88 3.25 -26.15
CA TYR A 6 16.69 4.37 -25.23
C TYR A 6 18.06 4.73 -24.64
N SER A 7 18.76 5.66 -25.30
CA SER A 7 20.00 6.23 -24.78
C SER A 7 19.67 7.45 -23.92
N ILE A 8 19.37 7.23 -22.63
CA ILE A 8 19.36 8.34 -21.66
C ILE A 8 20.75 8.45 -21.05
N LYS A 9 21.31 9.65 -21.08
CA LYS A 9 22.56 9.93 -20.36
C LYS A 9 22.29 10.19 -18.88
N LEU A 10 23.24 9.83 -18.02
CA LEU A 10 23.11 9.97 -16.57
C LEU A 10 22.93 11.43 -16.09
N ASP A 11 23.49 12.39 -16.82
CA ASP A 11 23.38 13.83 -16.59
C ASP A 11 22.05 14.45 -17.08
N THR A 12 21.19 13.66 -17.71
CA THR A 12 19.90 14.13 -18.21
C THR A 12 19.04 14.65 -17.05
N GLU A 13 18.43 15.82 -17.21
CA GLU A 13 17.52 16.36 -16.20
C GLU A 13 16.35 15.42 -15.91
N ILE A 14 15.97 15.31 -14.64
CA ILE A 14 14.98 14.35 -14.16
C ILE A 14 13.60 14.53 -14.81
N LYS A 15 13.27 15.74 -15.28
CA LYS A 15 12.02 16.05 -15.99
C LYS A 15 11.85 15.34 -17.34
N PHE A 16 12.95 14.84 -17.92
CA PHE A 16 12.90 14.08 -19.18
C PHE A 16 12.70 12.58 -18.95
N LEU A 17 12.72 12.14 -17.69
CA LEU A 17 12.31 10.78 -17.34
C LEU A 17 10.82 10.61 -17.60
N LYS A 18 10.45 9.59 -18.38
CA LYS A 18 9.04 9.27 -18.66
C LYS A 18 8.26 9.12 -17.34
N GLY A 19 7.20 9.91 -17.17
CA GLY A 19 6.37 9.93 -15.96
C GLY A 19 6.78 10.98 -14.91
N VAL A 20 7.84 11.75 -15.16
CA VAL A 20 8.25 12.90 -14.35
C VAL A 20 7.96 14.21 -15.11
N GLY A 21 6.75 14.73 -14.97
CA GLY A 21 6.43 16.08 -15.47
C GLY A 21 7.05 17.20 -14.60
N PRO A 22 6.93 18.47 -15.01
CA PRO A 22 7.52 19.61 -14.30
C PRO A 22 7.17 19.68 -12.80
N GLN A 23 5.93 19.35 -12.45
CA GLN A 23 5.48 19.33 -11.05
C GLN A 23 6.22 18.27 -10.22
N ARG A 24 6.40 17.05 -10.76
CA ARG A 24 7.13 15.97 -10.09
C ARG A 24 8.63 16.28 -10.02
N ALA A 25 9.19 16.88 -11.08
CA ALA A 25 10.57 17.32 -11.10
C ALA A 25 10.85 18.34 -9.99
N ASN A 26 9.96 19.32 -9.77
CA ASN A 26 10.12 20.27 -8.67
C ASN A 26 10.14 19.61 -7.29
N ILE A 27 9.30 18.61 -7.05
CA ILE A 27 9.28 17.84 -5.79
C ILE A 27 10.57 17.03 -5.62
N LEU A 28 11.08 16.42 -6.69
CA LEU A 28 12.34 15.67 -6.68
C LEU A 28 13.53 16.60 -6.43
N ASN A 29 13.56 17.78 -7.07
CA ASN A 29 14.59 18.80 -6.86
C ASN A 29 14.65 19.29 -5.40
N GLN A 30 13.50 19.41 -4.72
CA GLN A 30 13.45 19.73 -3.28
C GLN A 30 14.13 18.67 -2.40
N ASN A 31 14.31 17.44 -2.92
CA ASN A 31 15.00 16.34 -2.27
C ASN A 31 16.41 16.10 -2.87
N ASN A 32 16.98 17.12 -3.53
CA ASN A 32 18.30 17.07 -4.19
C ASN A 32 18.42 16.03 -5.31
N ILE A 33 17.33 15.70 -5.99
CA ILE A 33 17.30 14.78 -7.14
C ILE A 33 17.07 15.60 -8.41
N TYR A 34 18.13 15.88 -9.17
CA TYR A 34 18.08 16.74 -10.35
C TYR A 34 18.26 15.98 -11.66
N THR A 35 18.98 14.86 -11.62
CA THR A 35 19.38 14.08 -12.80
C THR A 35 18.95 12.62 -12.72
N ILE A 36 19.11 11.89 -13.83
CA ILE A 36 18.91 10.44 -13.86
C ILE A 36 19.90 9.71 -12.95
N GLU A 37 21.13 10.20 -12.82
CA GLU A 37 22.09 9.62 -11.88
C GLU A 37 21.61 9.72 -10.43
N ASP A 38 21.10 10.87 -10.02
CA ASP A 38 20.65 11.11 -8.66
C ASP A 38 19.54 10.14 -8.26
N ILE A 39 18.54 9.94 -9.14
CA ILE A 39 17.41 9.06 -8.82
C ILE A 39 17.80 7.58 -8.80
N ILE A 40 18.77 7.15 -9.60
CA ILE A 40 19.28 5.77 -9.59
C ILE A 40 20.06 5.51 -8.29
N ARG A 41 20.79 6.51 -7.80
CA ARG A 41 21.52 6.44 -6.53
C ARG A 41 20.64 6.73 -5.30
N TYR A 42 19.38 7.10 -5.50
CA TYR A 42 18.44 7.36 -4.42
C TYR A 42 17.86 6.06 -3.86
N TYR A 43 18.62 5.40 -3.00
CA TYR A 43 18.25 4.10 -2.44
C TYR A 43 17.06 4.21 -1.46
N PRO A 44 16.15 3.22 -1.45
CA PRO A 44 15.07 3.17 -0.47
C PRO A 44 15.60 3.16 0.96
N ARG A 45 15.01 3.98 1.85
CA ARG A 45 15.32 3.97 3.29
C ARG A 45 15.05 2.60 3.94
N LYS A 46 14.06 1.87 3.45
CA LYS A 46 13.69 0.53 3.94
C LYS A 46 13.09 -0.29 2.82
N TYR A 47 13.55 -1.53 2.70
CA TYR A 47 12.89 -2.56 1.90
C TYR A 47 11.79 -3.21 2.76
N LEU A 48 10.55 -3.20 2.26
CA LEU A 48 9.44 -3.87 2.91
C LEU A 48 9.36 -5.31 2.38
N ASP A 49 9.77 -6.27 3.22
CA ASP A 49 9.57 -7.68 2.92
C ASP A 49 8.10 -8.06 3.18
N ARG A 50 7.44 -8.56 2.13
CA ARG A 50 6.03 -9.02 2.14
C ARG A 50 5.91 -10.51 1.84
N THR A 51 7.01 -11.26 1.91
CA THR A 51 7.03 -12.70 1.67
C THR A 51 6.49 -13.49 2.87
N ASN A 52 6.55 -12.92 4.08
CA ASN A 52 6.08 -13.58 5.30
C ASN A 52 4.56 -13.45 5.45
N THR A 53 3.85 -14.49 5.01
CA THR A 53 2.42 -14.65 5.22
C THR A 53 2.16 -15.49 6.47
N LYS A 54 1.18 -15.10 7.27
CA LYS A 54 0.72 -15.89 8.44
C LYS A 54 -0.78 -16.13 8.36
N LYS A 55 -1.22 -17.25 8.95
CA LYS A 55 -2.66 -17.50 9.18
C LYS A 55 -3.20 -16.57 10.25
N ILE A 56 -4.50 -16.29 10.21
CA ILE A 56 -5.20 -15.45 11.20
C ILE A 56 -5.07 -16.04 12.61
N SER A 57 -5.06 -17.37 12.75
CA SER A 57 -4.85 -18.06 14.03
C SER A 57 -3.46 -17.86 14.64
N GLU A 58 -2.46 -17.45 13.84
CA GLU A 58 -1.04 -17.33 14.23
C GLU A 58 -0.62 -15.87 14.42
N LEU A 59 -1.58 -14.94 14.42
CA LEU A 59 -1.30 -13.52 14.51
C LEU A 59 -0.89 -13.12 15.92
N ILE A 60 0.16 -12.29 15.97
CA ILE A 60 0.70 -11.72 17.20
C ILE A 60 0.46 -10.21 17.15
N VAL A 61 -0.13 -9.67 18.22
CA VAL A 61 -0.41 -8.24 18.36
C VAL A 61 0.91 -7.46 18.33
N GLY A 62 0.94 -6.38 17.53
CA GLY A 62 2.10 -5.51 17.37
C GLY A 62 2.95 -5.80 16.13
N GLU A 63 2.85 -6.99 15.53
CA GLU A 63 3.59 -7.34 14.32
C GLU A 63 2.96 -6.75 13.05
N LYS A 64 3.79 -6.59 12.01
CA LYS A 64 3.35 -6.27 10.64
C LYS A 64 3.53 -7.50 9.77
N ILE A 65 2.43 -8.06 9.28
CA ILE A 65 2.42 -9.31 8.54
C ILE A 65 1.49 -9.22 7.33
N VAL A 66 1.61 -10.17 6.41
CA VAL A 66 0.66 -10.34 5.30
C VAL A 66 -0.33 -11.45 5.64
N VAL A 67 -1.62 -11.21 5.44
CA VAL A 67 -2.69 -12.23 5.53
C VAL A 67 -3.30 -12.42 4.16
N LEU A 68 -3.46 -13.69 3.75
CA LEU A 68 -4.24 -14.07 2.57
C LEU A 68 -5.61 -14.55 3.06
N ALA A 69 -6.68 -13.86 2.71
CA ALA A 69 -8.01 -14.15 3.23
C ALA A 69 -9.11 -13.84 2.21
N THR A 70 -10.27 -14.44 2.43
CA THR A 70 -11.48 -14.21 1.65
C THR A 70 -12.35 -13.15 2.32
N VAL A 71 -12.85 -12.20 1.55
CA VAL A 71 -13.78 -11.18 2.02
C VAL A 71 -15.13 -11.81 2.39
N LYS A 72 -15.58 -11.61 3.63
CA LYS A 72 -16.89 -12.08 4.12
C LYS A 72 -17.94 -10.99 4.11
N SER A 73 -17.59 -9.80 4.58
CA SER A 73 -18.48 -8.64 4.59
C SER A 73 -17.68 -7.35 4.73
N PHE A 74 -18.30 -6.23 4.37
CA PHE A 74 -17.72 -4.91 4.59
C PHE A 74 -18.80 -3.85 4.66
N GLY A 75 -18.42 -2.67 5.14
CA GLY A 75 -19.32 -1.52 5.12
C GLY A 75 -18.77 -0.32 5.86
N LEU A 76 -19.60 0.73 5.93
CA LEU A 76 -19.32 1.91 6.72
C LEU A 76 -19.95 1.78 8.10
N LYS A 77 -19.18 2.12 9.13
CA LYS A 77 -19.68 2.30 10.49
C LYS A 77 -19.57 3.76 10.89
N ASN A 78 -20.64 4.27 11.47
CA ASN A 78 -20.66 5.60 12.06
C ASN A 78 -20.14 5.52 13.51
N THR A 79 -19.40 6.53 13.93
CA THR A 79 -18.91 6.74 15.29
C THR A 79 -19.17 8.17 15.71
N ARG A 80 -19.00 8.47 17.00
CA ARG A 80 -19.11 9.83 17.52
C ARG A 80 -18.15 10.83 16.85
N LYS A 81 -17.02 10.36 16.31
CA LYS A 81 -15.96 11.19 15.71
C LYS A 81 -15.95 11.16 14.17
N GLY A 82 -16.91 10.48 13.53
CA GLY A 82 -16.97 10.34 12.07
C GLY A 82 -17.28 8.92 11.61
N LYS A 83 -16.93 8.59 10.37
CA LYS A 83 -17.18 7.27 9.78
C LYS A 83 -15.86 6.50 9.61
N TYR A 84 -15.90 5.17 9.63
CA TYR A 84 -14.79 4.33 9.20
C TYR A 84 -15.31 3.19 8.34
N PHE A 85 -14.47 2.71 7.42
CA PHE A 85 -14.74 1.52 6.65
C PHE A 85 -14.19 0.30 7.39
N HIS A 86 -14.97 -0.77 7.44
CA HIS A 86 -14.56 -2.05 7.99
C HIS A 86 -14.73 -3.15 6.96
N LEU A 87 -13.80 -4.11 6.99
CA LEU A 87 -13.77 -5.28 6.13
C LEU A 87 -13.52 -6.51 7.01
N LEU A 88 -14.49 -7.42 7.04
CA LEU A 88 -14.34 -8.71 7.70
C LEU A 88 -13.81 -9.72 6.68
N VAL A 89 -12.68 -10.35 7.04
CA VAL A 89 -12.07 -11.40 6.23
C VAL A 89 -11.87 -12.67 7.04
N ASP A 90 -11.77 -13.79 6.32
CA ASP A 90 -11.64 -15.14 6.85
C ASP A 90 -10.63 -15.95 6.02
N ASP A 91 -9.74 -16.67 6.69
CA ASP A 91 -8.74 -17.53 6.03
C ASP A 91 -8.92 -19.02 6.38
N LYS A 92 -10.10 -19.41 6.89
CA LYS A 92 -10.44 -20.71 7.47
C LYS A 92 -9.84 -21.00 8.84
N SER A 93 -8.77 -20.31 9.25
CA SER A 93 -8.18 -20.45 10.58
C SER A 93 -8.82 -19.50 11.61
N GLY A 94 -9.37 -18.38 11.13
CA GLY A 94 -10.09 -17.42 11.94
C GLY A 94 -10.59 -16.24 11.12
N THR A 95 -11.15 -15.26 11.81
CA THR A 95 -11.64 -14.01 11.19
C THR A 95 -10.93 -12.80 11.77
N ILE A 96 -10.75 -11.77 10.95
CA ILE A 96 -10.19 -10.48 11.40
C ILE A 96 -10.91 -9.31 10.72
N ASN A 97 -11.05 -8.21 11.47
CA ASN A 97 -11.56 -6.96 10.95
C ASN A 97 -10.41 -6.04 10.53
N CYS A 98 -10.42 -5.61 9.28
CA CYS A 98 -9.54 -4.57 8.77
C CYS A 98 -10.27 -3.23 8.80
N LEU A 99 -9.60 -2.18 9.29
CA LEU A 99 -10.20 -0.88 9.56
C LEU A 99 -9.50 0.22 8.77
N TRP A 100 -10.28 1.09 8.14
CA TRP A 100 -9.81 2.30 7.46
C TRP A 100 -10.52 3.53 8.03
N PHE A 101 -9.76 4.38 8.71
CA PHE A 101 -10.23 5.66 9.25
C PHE A 101 -10.10 6.82 8.25
N HIS A 102 -9.25 6.66 7.23
CA HIS A 102 -9.00 7.66 6.19
C HIS A 102 -9.10 7.02 4.79
N GLY A 103 -9.29 7.84 3.74
CA GLY A 103 -9.38 7.34 2.35
C GLY A 103 -10.63 6.53 2.05
N ILE A 104 -11.70 6.74 2.81
CA ILE A 104 -12.94 5.95 2.77
C ILE A 104 -13.59 5.96 1.38
N SER A 105 -13.58 7.11 0.70
CA SER A 105 -14.14 7.26 -0.65
C SER A 105 -13.45 6.37 -1.69
N TRP A 106 -12.15 6.10 -1.52
CA TRP A 106 -11.39 5.28 -2.45
C TRP A 106 -11.53 3.78 -2.16
N ILE A 107 -11.57 3.40 -0.88
CA ILE A 107 -11.52 1.99 -0.48
C ILE A 107 -12.86 1.27 -0.64
N ILE A 108 -13.99 1.99 -0.53
CA ILE A 108 -15.33 1.39 -0.49
C ILE A 108 -15.69 0.64 -1.78
N GLU A 109 -15.09 1.01 -2.91
CA GLU A 109 -15.34 0.41 -4.23
C GLU A 109 -14.35 -0.71 -4.58
N LYS A 110 -13.39 -1.03 -3.70
CA LYS A 110 -12.28 -1.95 -4.00
C LYS A 110 -12.57 -3.42 -3.71
N PHE A 111 -13.65 -3.72 -2.99
CA PHE A 111 -13.90 -5.06 -2.48
C PHE A 111 -15.28 -5.58 -2.91
N LYS A 112 -15.35 -6.88 -3.16
CA LYS A 112 -16.57 -7.66 -3.30
C LYS A 112 -16.54 -8.83 -2.34
N VAL A 113 -17.71 -9.24 -1.85
CA VAL A 113 -17.82 -10.44 -1.01
C VAL A 113 -17.38 -11.65 -1.82
N GLY A 114 -16.52 -12.48 -1.25
CA GLY A 114 -15.91 -13.63 -1.91
C GLY A 114 -14.54 -13.37 -2.56
N ASP A 115 -14.06 -12.11 -2.61
CA ASP A 115 -12.73 -11.81 -3.14
C ASP A 115 -11.64 -12.45 -2.27
N ASN A 116 -10.64 -13.06 -2.91
CA ASN A 116 -9.40 -13.47 -2.26
C ASN A 116 -8.38 -12.34 -2.33
N ILE A 117 -7.99 -11.82 -1.17
CA ILE A 117 -7.15 -10.63 -1.06
C ILE A 117 -5.92 -10.87 -0.18
N ALA A 118 -4.85 -10.14 -0.47
CA ALA A 118 -3.68 -10.03 0.38
C ALA A 118 -3.74 -8.71 1.16
N LEU A 119 -3.71 -8.80 2.49
CA LEU A 119 -3.77 -7.67 3.39
C LEU A 119 -2.44 -7.54 4.14
N PHE A 120 -1.83 -6.36 4.08
CA PHE A 120 -0.63 -6.05 4.86
C PHE A 120 -0.94 -4.93 5.85
N GLY A 121 -0.66 -5.17 7.12
CA GLY A 121 -0.97 -4.21 8.16
C GLY A 121 -0.36 -4.59 9.50
N LYS A 122 -0.44 -3.65 10.43
CA LYS A 122 -0.10 -3.90 11.84
C LYS A 122 -1.29 -4.57 12.52
N ILE A 123 -1.03 -5.64 13.25
CA ILE A 123 -2.06 -6.31 14.05
C ILE A 123 -2.24 -5.55 15.37
N GLU A 124 -3.48 -5.13 15.63
CA GLU A 124 -3.84 -4.42 16.86
C GLU A 124 -5.06 -5.08 17.49
N PHE A 125 -5.07 -5.14 18.82
CA PHE A 125 -6.24 -5.58 19.55
C PHE A 125 -7.13 -4.37 19.82
N ASN A 126 -8.29 -4.32 19.17
CA ASN A 126 -9.29 -3.29 19.43
C ASN A 126 -10.46 -3.92 20.19
N LYS A 127 -10.58 -3.63 21.49
CA LYS A 127 -11.82 -3.88 22.23
C LYS A 127 -12.83 -2.89 21.68
N GLY A 128 -13.82 -3.36 20.93
CA GLY A 128 -14.80 -2.53 20.22
C GLY A 128 -15.24 -1.30 21.01
N PHE A 129 -15.44 -0.19 20.29
CA PHE A 129 -16.03 1.04 20.84
C PHE A 129 -17.32 0.78 21.61
#